data_AF-A0A960QHP7-F1
#
_entry.id   AF-A0A960QHP7-F1
#
_cell.length_a   1.000
_cell.length_b   1.000
_cell.length_c   1.000
_cell.angle_alpha   90.00
_cell.angle_beta   90.00
_cell.angle_gamma   90.00
#
_symmetry.space_group_name_H-M   'P 1'
#
loop_
_entity.id
_entity.type
_entity.pdbx_description
1 polymer ?
#
loop_
_entity_poly.entity_id
_entity_poly.type
_entity_poly.pdbx_seq_one_letter_code
_entity_poly.pdbx_strand_id
1 'polypeptide(L)'
;MSSLAYAPPSLHDDDNDQEVLIQFDDSTFEPAIPNEENFEDQVREAQEQLAQLRHREEQLERQKRELEELHQKKAVFAEGRARLSEDLARAVSALDREADECQRRADQCHSTKEALEHYHRVVESLRPDHWSRTQLKEELSRGQSQLNEAEEELGSAASLLASIRGAKGRKAVKRSVGDSSDNEQGFLYWFKSGLAFTLPLMIFAGVFGLFYLIFGGA
;
A
#
# COMPACT_ATOMS: atom_id res chain seq x y z
N MET A 1 18.98 20.74 -22.27
CA MET A 1 18.32 21.26 -23.50
C MET A 1 19.38 22.00 -24.30
N SER A 2 19.95 21.35 -25.31
CA SER A 2 20.96 21.96 -26.19
C SER A 2 20.52 21.69 -27.62
N SER A 3 19.95 22.74 -28.21
CA SER A 3 19.54 22.82 -29.60
C SER A 3 20.80 23.07 -30.43
N LEU A 4 21.21 22.11 -31.24
CA LEU A 4 22.34 22.26 -32.16
C LEU A 4 21.80 22.79 -33.49
N ALA A 5 22.03 24.08 -33.75
CA ALA A 5 21.63 24.76 -34.97
C ALA A 5 22.47 24.26 -36.17
N TYR A 6 21.78 23.91 -37.25
CA TYR A 6 22.33 23.53 -38.54
C TYR A 6 22.83 24.77 -39.30
N ALA A 7 24.09 24.79 -39.73
CA ALA A 7 24.67 25.83 -40.57
C ALA A 7 24.72 25.35 -42.04
N PRO A 8 24.29 26.15 -43.03
CA PRO A 8 24.33 25.77 -44.44
C PRO A 8 25.77 25.83 -44.99
N PRO A 9 26.14 24.94 -45.93
CA PRO A 9 27.47 24.94 -46.53
C PRO A 9 27.67 26.16 -47.42
N SER A 10 28.81 26.82 -47.26
CA SER A 10 29.29 27.94 -48.05
C SER A 10 29.55 27.54 -49.51
N LEU A 11 28.94 28.29 -50.43
CA LEU A 11 29.22 28.29 -51.86
C LEU A 11 30.69 28.72 -52.08
N HIS A 12 31.51 27.85 -52.68
CA HIS A 12 32.84 28.20 -53.15
C HIS A 12 32.72 28.49 -54.65
N ASP A 13 32.81 29.78 -54.99
CA ASP A 13 32.98 30.26 -56.36
C ASP A 13 34.45 30.01 -56.74
N ASP A 14 34.70 28.99 -57.56
CA ASP A 14 35.96 28.85 -58.30
C ASP A 14 35.68 29.26 -59.76
N ASP A 15 36.09 30.48 -60.07
CA ASP A 15 36.24 31.00 -61.43
C ASP A 15 37.27 30.13 -62.19
N ASN A 16 36.78 29.21 -63.02
CA ASN A 16 37.59 28.56 -64.04
C ASN A 16 36.83 28.60 -65.38
N ASP A 17 36.85 29.77 -66.00
CA ASP A 17 36.41 30.02 -67.38
C ASP A 17 37.38 29.41 -68.39
N GLN A 18 37.56 28.08 -68.37
CA GLN A 18 38.02 27.37 -69.56
C GLN A 18 36.81 27.18 -70.47
N GLU A 19 36.70 28.04 -71.49
CA GLU A 19 35.96 27.71 -72.70
C GLU A 19 36.54 26.42 -73.29
N VAL A 20 35.99 25.28 -72.86
CA VAL A 20 36.16 24.02 -73.54
C VAL A 20 35.41 24.17 -74.85
N LEU A 21 36.12 24.60 -75.88
CA LEU A 21 35.67 24.51 -77.27
C LEU A 21 35.44 23.02 -77.54
N ILE A 22 34.20 22.57 -77.36
CA ILE A 22 33.78 21.22 -77.73
C ILE A 22 33.89 21.15 -79.25
N GLN A 23 35.04 20.69 -79.71
CA GLN A 23 35.23 20.30 -81.09
C GLN A 23 34.41 19.01 -81.25
N PHE A 24 33.18 19.16 -81.74
CA PHE A 24 32.35 18.02 -82.09
C PHE A 24 33.02 17.27 -83.26
N ASP A 25 33.78 16.24 -82.91
CA ASP A 25 34.20 15.22 -83.85
C ASP A 25 32.97 14.36 -84.19
N ASP A 26 32.36 14.66 -85.34
CA ASP A 26 31.17 13.99 -85.91
C ASP A 26 31.46 12.53 -86.34
N SER A 27 32.67 12.00 -86.08
CA SER A 27 33.08 10.64 -86.46
C SER A 27 33.08 9.62 -85.32
N THR A 28 32.72 10.01 -84.09
CA THR A 28 32.67 9.08 -82.94
C THR A 28 31.32 9.14 -82.23
N PHE A 29 30.22 9.09 -82.99
CA PHE A 29 28.94 8.67 -82.44
C PHE A 29 28.88 7.13 -82.50
N GLU A 30 29.63 6.46 -81.61
CA GLU A 30 29.16 5.14 -81.19
C GLU A 30 27.92 5.41 -80.33
N PRO A 31 26.74 4.87 -80.68
CA PRO A 31 25.68 4.80 -79.70
C PRO A 31 26.25 3.95 -78.56
N ALA A 32 26.58 4.57 -77.43
CA ALA A 32 26.57 3.88 -76.16
C ALA A 32 25.10 3.50 -75.91
N ILE A 33 24.66 2.44 -76.59
CA ILE A 33 23.46 1.70 -76.25
C ILE A 33 23.66 1.39 -74.78
N PRO A 34 22.79 1.82 -73.85
CA PRO A 34 22.92 1.42 -72.46
C PRO A 34 22.91 -0.11 -72.45
N ASN A 35 24.07 -0.73 -72.23
CA ASN A 35 24.22 -2.17 -72.24
C ASN A 35 23.20 -2.72 -71.21
N GLU A 36 22.32 -3.63 -71.61
CA GLU A 36 21.33 -4.26 -70.69
C GLU A 36 22.01 -4.82 -69.43
N GLU A 37 23.26 -5.28 -69.56
CA GLU A 37 24.15 -5.69 -68.48
C GLU A 37 24.36 -4.62 -67.38
N ASN A 38 24.55 -3.35 -67.74
CA ASN A 38 24.73 -2.26 -66.75
C ASN A 38 23.43 -1.95 -65.99
N PHE A 39 22.27 -2.16 -66.63
CA PHE A 39 20.96 -2.00 -65.99
C PHE A 39 20.65 -3.17 -65.05
N GLU A 40 20.97 -4.41 -65.47
CA GLU A 40 20.83 -5.59 -64.63
C GLU A 40 21.74 -5.50 -63.39
N ASP A 41 22.96 -5.00 -63.54
CA ASP A 41 23.90 -4.77 -62.45
C ASP A 41 23.38 -3.71 -61.46
N GLN A 42 22.83 -2.60 -61.97
CA GLN A 42 22.25 -1.56 -61.13
C GLN A 42 20.97 -2.02 -60.40
N VAL A 43 20.15 -2.84 -61.07
CA VAL A 43 18.97 -3.48 -60.44
C VAL A 43 19.40 -4.47 -59.37
N ARG A 44 20.44 -5.26 -59.62
CA ARG A 44 21.01 -6.22 -58.66
C ARG A 44 21.61 -5.50 -57.45
N GLU A 45 22.38 -4.44 -57.66
CA GLU A 45 22.91 -3.61 -56.58
C GLU A 45 21.79 -2.97 -55.75
N ALA A 46 20.77 -2.41 -56.40
CA ALA A 46 19.60 -1.86 -55.70
C ALA A 46 18.84 -2.92 -54.89
N GLN A 47 18.71 -4.15 -55.41
CA GLN A 47 18.10 -5.28 -54.70
C GLN A 47 18.93 -5.72 -53.49
N GLU A 48 20.27 -5.76 -53.61
CA GLU A 48 21.17 -6.06 -52.51
C GLU A 48 21.11 -4.98 -51.42
N GLN A 49 21.10 -3.69 -51.82
CA GLN A 49 20.92 -2.57 -50.90
C GLN A 49 19.57 -2.67 -50.17
N LEU A 50 18.48 -3.00 -50.89
CA LEU A 50 17.15 -3.20 -50.30
C LEU A 50 17.15 -4.36 -49.28
N ALA A 51 17.82 -5.47 -49.59
CA ALA A 51 17.94 -6.62 -48.70
C ALA A 51 18.73 -6.26 -47.43
N GLN A 52 19.83 -5.51 -47.57
CA GLN A 52 20.60 -5.02 -46.42
C GLN A 52 19.80 -4.03 -45.58
N LEU A 53 19.02 -3.14 -46.19
CA LEU A 53 18.15 -2.20 -45.48
C LEU A 53 17.08 -2.95 -44.68
N ARG A 54 16.41 -3.94 -45.28
CA ARG A 54 15.43 -4.80 -44.58
C ARG A 54 16.06 -5.54 -43.40
N HIS A 55 17.27 -6.08 -43.57
CA HIS A 55 17.96 -6.75 -42.48
C HIS A 55 18.28 -5.79 -41.31
N ARG A 56 18.70 -4.55 -41.61
CA ARG A 56 18.91 -3.51 -40.60
C ARG A 56 17.60 -3.08 -39.92
N GLU A 57 16.51 -3.00 -40.68
CA GLU A 57 15.17 -2.71 -40.16
C GLU A 57 14.73 -3.80 -39.16
N GLU A 58 14.86 -5.07 -39.52
CA GLU A 58 14.54 -6.19 -38.62
C GLU A 58 15.39 -6.19 -37.33
N GLN A 59 16.68 -5.85 -37.43
CA GLN A 59 17.55 -5.73 -36.27
C GLN A 59 17.13 -4.57 -35.36
N LEU A 60 16.81 -3.41 -35.94
CA LEU A 60 16.31 -2.25 -35.21
C LEU A 60 14.98 -2.55 -34.52
N GLU A 61 14.05 -3.26 -35.18
CA GLU A 61 12.78 -3.66 -34.57
C GLU A 61 12.97 -4.64 -33.40
N ARG A 62 13.94 -5.55 -33.48
CA ARG A 62 14.27 -6.44 -32.35
C ARG A 62 14.83 -5.66 -31.18
N GLN A 63 15.81 -4.79 -31.42
CA GLN A 63 16.39 -3.92 -30.38
C GLN A 63 15.34 -3.01 -29.74
N LYS A 64 14.42 -2.46 -30.54
CA LYS A 64 13.30 -1.65 -30.06
C LYS A 64 12.40 -2.46 -29.13
N ARG A 65 12.01 -3.68 -29.52
CA ARG A 65 11.19 -4.56 -28.68
C ARG A 65 11.87 -4.91 -27.35
N GLU A 66 13.14 -5.28 -27.39
CA GLU A 66 13.90 -5.58 -26.17
C GLU A 66 13.98 -4.38 -25.22
N LEU A 67 14.19 -3.18 -25.78
CA LEU A 67 14.24 -1.95 -25.01
C LEU A 67 12.86 -1.62 -24.42
N GLU A 68 11.79 -1.74 -25.18
CA GLU A 68 10.41 -1.55 -24.70
C GLU A 68 10.06 -2.52 -23.56
N GLU A 69 10.42 -3.81 -23.67
CA GLU A 69 10.24 -4.78 -22.60
C GLU A 69 11.01 -4.42 -21.33
N LEU A 70 12.26 -3.99 -21.46
CA LEU A 70 13.08 -3.54 -20.33
C LEU A 70 12.49 -2.28 -19.68
N HIS A 71 12.02 -1.33 -20.48
CA HIS A 71 11.35 -0.14 -20.00
C HIS A 71 10.07 -0.49 -19.23
N GLN A 72 9.25 -1.40 -19.75
CA GLN A 72 8.05 -1.87 -19.08
C GLN A 72 8.39 -2.56 -17.75
N LYS A 73 9.36 -3.48 -17.74
CA LYS A 73 9.83 -4.16 -16.51
C LYS A 73 10.33 -3.16 -15.47
N LYS A 74 11.09 -2.14 -15.90
CA LYS A 74 11.58 -1.09 -15.01
C LYS A 74 10.44 -0.23 -14.45
N ALA A 75 9.43 0.11 -15.26
CA ALA A 75 8.27 0.87 -14.83
C ALA A 75 7.48 0.12 -13.75
N VAL A 76 7.15 -1.16 -14.00
CA VAL A 76 6.44 -2.02 -13.05
C VAL A 76 7.24 -2.19 -11.76
N PHE A 77 8.56 -2.39 -11.86
CA PHE A 77 9.42 -2.48 -10.68
C PHE A 77 9.44 -1.18 -9.88
N ALA A 78 9.56 -0.03 -10.54
CA ALA A 78 9.59 1.27 -9.88
C ALA A 78 8.27 1.57 -9.16
N GLU A 79 7.13 1.27 -9.80
CA GLU A 79 5.80 1.39 -9.22
C GLU A 79 5.63 0.47 -8.02
N GLY A 80 5.97 -0.82 -8.16
CA GLY A 80 5.90 -1.78 -7.07
C GLY A 80 6.78 -1.39 -5.89
N ARG A 81 7.99 -0.89 -6.16
CA ARG A 81 8.90 -0.41 -5.12
C ARG A 81 8.38 0.83 -4.41
N ALA A 82 7.80 1.79 -5.14
CA ALA A 82 7.17 2.98 -4.56
C ALA A 82 5.99 2.60 -3.66
N ARG A 83 5.08 1.76 -4.18
CA ARG A 83 3.93 1.25 -3.42
C ARG A 83 4.35 0.52 -2.15
N LEU A 84 5.29 -0.42 -2.25
CA LEU A 84 5.78 -1.16 -1.08
C LEU A 84 6.47 -0.24 -0.07
N SER A 85 7.22 0.76 -0.52
CA SER A 85 7.86 1.72 0.38
C SER A 85 6.83 2.53 1.16
N GLU A 86 5.73 2.92 0.52
CA GLU A 86 4.64 3.64 1.17
C GLU A 86 3.85 2.74 2.14
N ASP A 87 3.53 1.52 1.72
CA ASP A 87 2.83 0.53 2.56
C ASP A 87 3.66 0.20 3.81
N LEU A 88 4.98 0.02 3.65
CA LEU A 88 5.90 -0.20 4.77
C LEU A 88 5.98 1.02 5.68
N ALA A 89 6.10 2.24 5.14
CA ALA A 89 6.12 3.45 5.94
C ALA A 89 4.83 3.63 6.76
N ARG A 90 3.67 3.32 6.17
CA ARG A 90 2.38 3.30 6.86
C ARG A 90 2.34 2.24 7.96
N ALA A 91 2.82 1.03 7.70
CA ALA A 91 2.86 -0.05 8.67
C ALA A 91 3.77 0.27 9.87
N VAL A 92 4.96 0.84 9.62
CA VAL A 92 5.89 1.29 10.67
C VAL A 92 5.22 2.36 11.52
N SER A 93 4.64 3.38 10.90
CA SER A 93 3.95 4.45 11.63
C SER A 93 2.78 3.95 12.48
N ALA A 94 2.07 2.91 12.01
CA ALA A 94 1.00 2.28 12.77
C ALA A 94 1.53 1.48 13.97
N LEU A 95 2.65 0.78 13.79
CA LEU A 95 3.33 0.07 14.88
C LEU A 95 3.86 1.03 15.94
N ASP A 96 4.48 2.14 15.54
CA ASP A 96 4.99 3.15 16.46
C ASP A 96 3.87 3.71 17.36
N ARG A 97 2.71 4.02 16.76
CA ARG A 97 1.54 4.49 17.52
C ARG A 97 1.03 3.45 18.53
N GLU A 98 0.99 2.17 18.14
CA GLU A 98 0.57 1.11 19.07
C GLU A 98 1.63 0.87 20.15
N ALA A 99 2.92 0.97 19.82
CA ALA A 99 4.01 0.89 20.78
C ALA A 99 3.92 2.01 21.84
N ASP A 100 3.70 3.25 21.40
CA ASP A 100 3.46 4.39 22.29
C ASP A 100 2.23 4.19 23.18
N GLU A 101 1.14 3.66 22.62
CA GLU A 101 -0.07 3.38 23.39
C GLU A 101 0.16 2.26 24.41
N CYS A 102 0.88 1.20 24.04
CA CYS A 102 1.31 0.15 24.95
C CYS A 102 2.20 0.69 26.07
N GLN A 103 3.15 1.58 25.76
CA GLN A 103 4.02 2.20 26.76
C GLN A 103 3.21 3.04 27.74
N ARG A 104 2.33 3.92 27.25
CA ARG A 104 1.45 4.72 28.12
C ARG A 104 0.60 3.88 29.05
N ARG A 105 0.06 2.75 28.57
CA ARG A 105 -0.70 1.81 29.40
C ARG A 105 0.19 1.13 30.44
N ALA A 106 1.42 0.79 30.09
CA ALA A 106 2.39 0.23 31.04
C ALA A 106 2.72 1.24 32.15
N ASP A 107 2.96 2.50 31.79
CA ASP A 107 3.23 3.59 32.75
C ASP A 107 2.04 3.81 33.68
N GLN A 108 0.80 3.79 33.15
CA GLN A 108 -0.42 3.85 33.97
C GLN A 108 -0.51 2.68 34.95
N CYS A 109 -0.24 1.45 34.49
CA CYS A 109 -0.23 0.28 35.37
C CYS A 109 0.82 0.42 36.48
N HIS A 110 1.99 0.94 36.15
CA HIS A 110 3.07 1.13 37.11
C HIS A 110 2.69 2.17 38.18
N SER A 111 2.17 3.32 37.76
CA SER A 111 1.71 4.37 38.68
C SER A 111 0.60 3.88 39.60
N THR A 112 -0.41 3.16 39.07
CA THR A 112 -1.47 2.56 39.89
C THR A 112 -0.91 1.52 40.86
N LYS A 113 0.05 0.70 40.44
CA LYS A 113 0.72 -0.27 41.33
C LYS A 113 1.41 0.45 42.50
N GLU A 114 2.17 1.51 42.22
CA GLU A 114 2.86 2.30 43.26
C GLU A 114 1.88 2.94 44.24
N ALA A 115 0.76 3.47 43.75
CA ALA A 115 -0.31 4.02 44.58
C ALA A 115 -0.89 2.95 45.51
N LEU A 116 -1.21 1.75 44.99
CA LEU A 116 -1.70 0.64 45.81
C LEU A 116 -0.67 0.19 46.86
N GLU A 117 0.61 0.10 46.51
CA GLU A 117 1.68 -0.21 47.46
C GLU A 117 1.85 0.87 48.54
N HIS A 118 1.59 2.14 48.20
CA HIS A 118 1.54 3.22 49.18
C HIS A 118 0.36 3.03 50.15
N TYR A 119 -0.87 2.90 49.64
CA TYR A 119 -2.06 2.75 50.49
C TYR A 119 -2.03 1.46 51.31
N HIS A 120 -1.47 0.37 50.79
CA HIS A 120 -1.24 -0.85 51.55
C HIS A 120 -0.37 -0.58 52.79
N ARG A 121 0.75 0.15 52.62
CA ARG A 121 1.61 0.54 53.75
C ARG A 121 0.92 1.47 54.73
N VAL A 122 0.10 2.41 54.24
CA VAL A 122 -0.72 3.28 55.11
C VAL A 122 -1.66 2.44 55.96
N VAL A 123 -2.38 1.50 55.34
CA VAL A 123 -3.31 0.61 56.06
C VAL A 123 -2.58 -0.29 57.06
N GLU A 124 -1.42 -0.85 56.70
CA GLU A 124 -0.60 -1.65 57.62
C GLU A 124 -0.06 -0.84 58.81
N SER A 125 0.18 0.46 58.63
CA SER A 125 0.68 1.35 59.67
C SER A 125 -0.40 1.76 60.68
N LEU A 126 -1.68 1.60 60.35
CA LEU A 126 -2.78 1.84 61.28
C LEU A 126 -2.73 0.81 62.40
N ARG A 127 -2.35 1.26 63.60
CA ARG A 127 -2.30 0.47 64.82
C ARG A 127 -3.27 1.03 65.87
N PRO A 128 -4.55 0.61 65.86
CA PRO A 128 -5.56 1.08 66.80
C PRO A 128 -5.16 0.90 68.27
N ASP A 129 -4.36 -0.13 68.57
CA ASP A 129 -3.90 -0.47 69.92
C ASP A 129 -2.95 0.58 70.53
N HIS A 130 -2.33 1.43 69.71
CA HIS A 130 -1.40 2.47 70.14
C HIS A 130 -2.03 3.88 70.22
N TRP A 131 -3.33 4.03 69.90
CA TRP A 131 -3.98 5.33 69.90
C TRP A 131 -4.22 5.87 71.31
N SER A 132 -3.94 7.17 71.50
CA SER A 132 -4.18 7.84 72.78
C SER A 132 -5.68 7.92 73.08
N ARG A 133 -6.08 7.52 74.29
CA ARG A 133 -7.49 7.60 74.73
C ARG A 133 -8.07 9.01 74.72
N THR A 134 -7.23 10.04 74.84
CA THR A 134 -7.68 11.45 74.80
C THR A 134 -7.97 11.96 73.39
N GLN A 135 -7.38 11.33 72.36
CA GLN A 135 -7.53 11.72 70.94
C GLN A 135 -8.17 10.62 70.09
N LEU A 136 -8.70 9.57 70.73
CA LEU A 136 -9.20 8.38 70.05
C LEU A 136 -10.24 8.68 68.97
N LYS A 137 -11.14 9.64 69.22
CA LYS A 137 -12.18 10.04 68.26
C LYS A 137 -11.59 10.66 66.98
N GLU A 138 -10.54 11.45 67.13
CA GLU A 138 -9.85 12.11 66.00
C GLU A 138 -9.02 11.10 65.22
N GLU A 139 -8.26 10.25 65.90
CA GLU A 139 -7.49 9.17 65.28
C GLU A 139 -8.38 8.16 64.55
N LEU A 140 -9.55 7.82 65.12
CA LEU A 140 -10.52 6.93 64.46
C LEU A 140 -11.10 7.58 63.20
N SER A 141 -11.44 8.87 63.24
CA SER A 141 -11.91 9.62 62.07
C SER A 141 -10.83 9.69 60.99
N ARG A 142 -9.58 9.91 61.38
CA ARG A 142 -8.43 9.95 60.47
C ARG A 142 -8.17 8.58 59.84
N GLY A 143 -8.18 7.52 60.64
CA GLY A 143 -8.02 6.14 60.16
C GLY A 143 -9.14 5.71 59.21
N GLN A 144 -10.39 6.08 59.52
CA GLN A 144 -11.52 5.87 58.61
C GLN A 144 -11.36 6.62 57.30
N SER A 145 -10.90 7.88 57.33
CA SER A 145 -10.61 8.64 56.12
C SER A 145 -9.55 7.96 55.25
N GLN A 146 -8.46 7.48 55.86
CA GLN A 146 -7.38 6.77 55.16
C GLN A 146 -7.86 5.43 54.57
N LEU A 147 -8.75 4.73 55.26
CA LEU A 147 -9.35 3.49 54.76
C LEU A 147 -10.25 3.77 53.55
N ASN A 148 -11.12 4.78 53.64
CA ASN A 148 -12.00 5.15 52.53
C ASN A 148 -11.19 5.56 51.29
N GLU A 149 -10.11 6.32 51.46
CA GLU A 149 -9.23 6.72 50.36
C GLU A 149 -8.52 5.52 49.72
N ALA A 150 -8.12 4.53 50.51
CA ALA A 150 -7.58 3.26 50.00
C ALA A 150 -8.62 2.43 49.24
N GLU A 151 -9.89 2.40 49.68
CA GLU A 151 -10.99 1.72 48.99
C GLU A 151 -11.30 2.38 47.64
N GLU A 152 -11.32 3.72 47.59
CA GLU A 152 -11.50 4.48 46.35
C GLU A 152 -10.39 4.18 45.34
N GLU A 153 -9.12 4.19 45.77
CA GLU A 153 -7.98 3.87 44.90
C GLU A 153 -8.04 2.41 44.39
N LEU A 154 -8.45 1.46 45.26
CA LEU A 154 -8.62 0.06 44.86
C LEU A 154 -9.75 -0.10 43.82
N GLY A 155 -10.85 0.61 43.98
CA GLY A 155 -11.93 0.67 42.99
C GLY A 155 -11.47 1.25 41.66
N SER A 156 -10.72 2.36 41.71
CA SER A 156 -10.09 2.99 40.53
C SER A 156 -9.17 2.02 39.80
N ALA A 157 -8.28 1.33 40.52
CA ALA A 157 -7.37 0.34 39.97
C ALA A 157 -8.10 -0.86 39.32
N ALA A 158 -9.18 -1.34 39.94
CA ALA A 158 -10.01 -2.41 39.37
C ALA A 158 -10.66 -1.99 38.04
N SER A 159 -11.10 -0.73 37.94
CA SER A 159 -11.66 -0.18 36.70
C SER A 159 -10.60 -0.07 35.60
N LEU A 160 -9.37 0.34 35.94
CA LEU A 160 -8.24 0.38 35.01
C LEU A 160 -7.90 -1.02 34.49
N LEU A 161 -7.81 -2.02 35.37
CA LEU A 161 -7.54 -3.41 35.00
C LEU A 161 -8.63 -3.98 34.08
N ALA A 162 -9.90 -3.67 34.36
CA ALA A 162 -11.02 -4.05 33.50
C ALA A 162 -10.91 -3.39 32.12
N SER A 163 -10.51 -2.12 32.06
CA SER A 163 -10.32 -1.38 30.81
C SER A 163 -9.20 -1.98 29.95
N ILE A 164 -8.06 -2.34 30.55
CA ILE A 164 -6.91 -2.95 29.88
C ILE A 164 -7.29 -4.34 29.33
N ARG A 165 -8.01 -5.15 30.12
CA ARG A 165 -8.47 -6.48 29.70
C ARG A 165 -9.50 -6.39 28.56
N GLY A 166 -10.41 -5.41 28.62
CA GLY A 166 -11.43 -5.18 27.60
C GLY A 166 -10.88 -4.57 26.30
N ALA A 167 -9.80 -3.80 26.35
CA ALA A 167 -9.15 -3.22 25.17
C ALA A 167 -8.52 -4.29 24.25
N LYS A 168 -8.02 -5.39 24.82
CA LYS A 168 -7.41 -6.49 24.06
C LYS A 168 -8.39 -7.22 23.13
N GLY A 169 -9.69 -7.19 23.42
CA GLY A 169 -10.73 -7.84 22.62
C GLY A 169 -11.21 -7.07 21.39
N ARG A 170 -10.98 -5.74 21.31
CA ARG A 170 -11.54 -4.88 20.25
C ARG A 170 -10.58 -4.57 19.11
N LYS A 171 -9.26 -4.65 19.32
CA LYS A 171 -8.24 -4.25 18.32
C LYS A 171 -7.73 -5.37 17.39
N ALA A 172 -8.16 -6.63 17.58
CA ALA A 172 -7.62 -7.77 16.82
C ALA A 172 -8.26 -8.01 15.43
N VAL A 173 -9.31 -7.28 15.03
CA VAL A 173 -10.13 -7.61 13.82
C VAL A 173 -10.07 -6.54 12.72
N LYS A 174 -8.95 -5.84 12.55
CA LYS A 174 -8.69 -5.09 11.29
C LYS A 174 -7.25 -5.24 10.85
N ARG A 175 -6.93 -6.43 10.33
CA ARG A 175 -5.77 -6.65 9.47
C ARG A 175 -6.17 -7.61 8.35
N SER A 176 -6.86 -7.09 7.35
CA SER A 176 -6.95 -7.68 6.01
C SER A 176 -6.84 -6.55 5.00
N VAL A 177 -5.63 -6.49 4.42
CA VAL A 177 -5.31 -6.14 3.04
C VAL A 177 -6.53 -5.75 2.18
N GLY A 178 -6.47 -4.53 1.65
CA GLY A 178 -7.07 -4.10 0.39
C GLY A 178 -8.48 -4.59 0.07
N ASP A 179 -9.47 -3.82 0.51
CA ASP A 179 -10.66 -3.64 -0.31
C ASP A 179 -11.11 -2.18 -0.20
N SER A 180 -10.96 -1.47 -1.31
CA SER A 180 -11.64 -0.21 -1.53
C SER A 180 -13.11 -0.54 -1.74
N SER A 181 -13.86 -0.64 -0.65
CA SER A 181 -15.31 -0.55 -0.69
C SER A 181 -15.76 0.30 0.49
N ASP A 182 -16.11 1.52 0.12
CA ASP A 182 -16.73 2.53 0.95
C ASP A 182 -17.98 1.95 1.64
N ASN A 183 -18.00 2.04 2.97
CA ASN A 183 -19.20 2.35 3.75
C ASN A 183 -20.47 1.49 3.59
N GLU A 184 -20.43 0.15 3.75
CA GLU A 184 -21.65 -0.68 3.95
C GLU A 184 -21.54 -1.81 4.98
N GLN A 185 -20.64 -1.70 5.97
CA GLN A 185 -20.50 -2.72 7.03
C GLN A 185 -21.52 -2.59 8.19
N GLY A 186 -22.63 -1.87 7.98
CA GLY A 186 -23.53 -1.44 9.06
C GLY A 186 -24.78 -2.29 9.32
N PHE A 187 -25.34 -2.99 8.33
CA PHE A 187 -26.67 -3.62 8.50
C PHE A 187 -26.75 -5.06 8.02
N LEU A 188 -26.20 -5.39 6.85
CA LEU A 188 -26.29 -6.75 6.28
C LEU A 188 -25.55 -7.81 7.12
N TYR A 189 -24.42 -7.45 7.73
CA TYR A 189 -23.67 -8.36 8.61
C TYR A 189 -24.43 -8.70 9.90
N TRP A 190 -25.00 -7.68 10.57
CA TRP A 190 -25.84 -7.88 11.75
C TRP A 190 -27.14 -8.63 11.41
N PHE A 191 -27.74 -8.35 10.26
CA PHE A 191 -28.94 -9.05 9.80
C PHE A 191 -28.66 -10.53 9.48
N LYS A 192 -27.52 -10.83 8.86
CA LYS A 192 -27.08 -12.21 8.56
C LYS A 192 -26.76 -13.00 9.84
N SER A 193 -26.16 -12.35 10.84
CA SER A 193 -25.96 -12.96 12.16
C SER A 193 -27.28 -13.18 12.92
N GLY A 194 -28.27 -12.30 12.78
CA GLY A 194 -29.61 -12.49 13.34
C GLY A 194 -30.39 -13.62 12.67
N LEU A 195 -30.30 -13.74 11.34
CA LEU A 195 -30.97 -14.77 10.55
C LEU A 195 -30.47 -16.19 10.90
N ALA A 196 -29.18 -16.35 11.20
CA ALA A 196 -28.63 -17.65 11.60
C ALA A 196 -29.26 -18.22 12.89
N PHE A 197 -29.75 -17.37 13.79
CA PHE A 197 -30.40 -17.79 15.03
C PHE A 197 -31.91 -18.06 14.86
N THR A 198 -32.58 -17.36 13.95
CA THR A 198 -34.03 -17.54 13.70
C THR A 198 -34.34 -18.61 12.65
N LEU A 199 -33.37 -19.00 11.81
CA LEU A 199 -33.53 -19.98 10.75
C LEU A 199 -33.90 -21.39 11.25
N PRO A 200 -33.31 -21.95 12.33
CA PRO A 200 -33.77 -23.22 12.88
C PRO A 200 -35.24 -23.16 13.33
N LEU A 201 -35.64 -22.07 13.99
CA LEU A 201 -37.00 -21.88 14.51
C LEU A 201 -38.03 -21.75 13.37
N MET A 202 -37.70 -21.02 12.30
CA MET A 202 -38.57 -20.88 11.13
C MET A 202 -38.75 -22.20 10.37
N ILE A 203 -37.70 -23.02 10.26
CA ILE A 203 -37.81 -24.36 9.67
C ILE A 203 -38.74 -25.24 10.50
N PHE A 204 -38.57 -25.26 11.83
CA PHE A 204 -39.47 -26.01 12.71
C PHE A 204 -40.92 -25.52 12.59
N ALA A 205 -41.16 -24.21 12.58
CA ALA A 205 -42.50 -23.64 12.44
C ALA A 205 -43.13 -23.99 11.08
N GLY A 206 -42.36 -23.94 9.99
CA GLY A 206 -42.82 -24.33 8.65
C GLY A 206 -43.18 -25.81 8.56
N VAL A 207 -42.34 -26.69 9.11
CA VAL A 207 -42.62 -28.13 9.18
C VAL A 207 -43.85 -28.42 10.03
N PHE A 208 -44.00 -27.75 11.18
CA PHE A 208 -45.19 -27.89 12.03
C PHE A 208 -46.46 -27.41 11.35
N GLY A 209 -46.41 -26.26 10.65
CA GLY A 209 -47.54 -25.73 9.90
C GLY A 209 -47.95 -26.64 8.75
N LEU A 210 -46.97 -27.20 8.02
CA LEU A 210 -47.22 -28.15 6.93
C LEU A 210 -47.77 -29.48 7.46
N PHE A 211 -47.26 -29.97 8.60
CA PHE A 211 -47.82 -31.13 9.29
C PHE A 211 -49.26 -30.87 9.74
N TYR A 212 -49.54 -29.69 10.31
CA TYR A 212 -50.89 -29.31 10.73
C TYR A 212 -51.85 -29.16 9.55
N LEU A 213 -51.39 -28.66 8.40
CA LEU A 213 -52.21 -28.57 7.19
C LEU A 213 -52.53 -29.95 6.59
N ILE A 214 -51.59 -30.89 6.65
CA ILE A 214 -51.79 -32.26 6.15
C ILE A 214 -52.64 -33.11 7.10
N PHE A 215 -52.47 -32.97 8.42
CA PHE A 215 -53.14 -33.81 9.42
C PHE A 215 -54.34 -33.15 10.12
N GLY A 216 -54.40 -31.82 10.17
CA GLY A 216 -55.49 -31.05 10.78
C GLY A 216 -56.52 -30.52 9.79
N GLY A 217 -56.32 -30.74 8.48
CA GLY A 217 -57.27 -30.42 7.42
C GLY A 217 -58.25 -31.55 7.10
N ALA A 218 -58.75 -32.26 8.13
CA ALA A 218 -59.81 -33.26 8.03
C ALA A 218 -60.99 -32.86 8.94
#